data_AF-R6Y6K8-F1
#
_entry.id   AF-R6Y6K8-F1
#
_cell.length_a   1.000
_cell.length_b   1.000
_cell.length_c   1.000
_cell.angle_alpha   90.00
_cell.angle_beta   90.00
_cell.angle_gamma   90.00
#
_symmetry.space_group_name_H-M   'P 1'
#
loop_
_entity.id
_entity.type
_entity.pdbx_description
1 polymer ?
#
loop_
_entity_poly.entity_id
_entity_poly.type
_entity_poly.pdbx_seq_one_letter_code
_entity_poly.pdbx_strand_id
1 'polypeptide(L)'
;MDLTNSFGVAAFFATSRYDCLADRYYPIMDTIHKGVIYFYPLGMYDISFSNKPKITPIGLDVLPRPGEQRGFGMQMGKDEDFNHACPIRFFFWHNPQTSLECFKRFNGGTMLFPYDPIAEKIRVMNDDKYNPAYFAHHSNNNDYGKRKTTKTGI
;
A
#
# COMPACT_ATOMS: atom_id res chain seq x y z
N MET A 1 -1.02 -5.70 -7.72
CA MET A 1 -1.08 -6.61 -6.55
C MET A 1 0.29 -6.64 -5.90
N ASP A 2 0.34 -6.48 -4.57
CA ASP A 2 1.62 -6.47 -3.85
C ASP A 2 2.03 -7.90 -3.48
N LEU A 3 3.30 -8.20 -3.71
CA LEU A 3 3.95 -9.47 -3.46
C LEU A 3 5.21 -9.24 -2.61
N THR A 4 5.68 -10.30 -1.97
CA THR A 4 6.94 -10.29 -1.21
C THR A 4 7.68 -11.59 -1.43
N ASN A 5 9.02 -11.53 -1.46
CA ASN A 5 9.85 -12.73 -1.48
C ASN A 5 10.18 -13.27 -0.07
N SER A 6 9.60 -12.67 0.98
CA SER A 6 9.77 -13.12 2.37
C SER A 6 8.52 -13.83 2.86
N PHE A 7 8.65 -15.12 3.18
CA PHE A 7 7.58 -15.88 3.82
C PHE A 7 7.12 -15.23 5.14
N GLY A 8 8.05 -14.65 5.91
CA GLY A 8 7.72 -13.98 7.16
C GLY A 8 6.85 -12.74 6.95
N VAL A 9 7.17 -11.92 5.94
CA VAL A 9 6.37 -10.73 5.58
C VAL A 9 4.99 -11.15 5.08
N ALA A 10 4.93 -12.18 4.22
CA ALA A 10 3.66 -12.74 3.76
C ALA A 10 2.81 -13.26 4.93
N ALA A 11 3.41 -13.98 5.87
CA ALA A 11 2.74 -14.50 7.06
C ALA A 11 2.24 -13.36 7.98
N PHE A 12 2.99 -12.27 8.12
CA PHE A 12 2.54 -11.10 8.87
C PHE A 12 1.24 -10.54 8.28
N PHE A 13 1.21 -10.29 6.97
CA PHE A 13 0.01 -9.77 6.30
C PHE A 13 -1.14 -10.78 6.29
N ALA A 14 -0.86 -12.07 6.18
CA ALA A 14 -1.88 -13.11 6.22
C ALA A 14 -2.50 -13.33 7.62
N THR A 15 -1.85 -12.84 8.68
CA THR A 15 -2.30 -13.03 10.08
C THR A 15 -2.63 -11.72 10.80
N SER A 16 -2.58 -10.60 10.10
CA SER A 16 -2.87 -9.26 10.62
C SER A 16 -3.91 -8.56 9.77
N ARG A 17 -4.75 -7.74 10.40
CA ARG A 17 -5.67 -6.84 9.71
C ARG A 17 -5.14 -5.41 9.78
N TYR A 18 -5.33 -4.66 8.71
CA TYR A 18 -5.06 -3.22 8.67
C TYR A 18 -6.31 -2.44 9.08
N ASP A 19 -6.15 -1.50 10.00
CA ASP A 19 -7.15 -0.51 10.36
C ASP A 19 -6.76 0.82 9.71
N CYS A 20 -7.56 1.26 8.74
CA CYS A 20 -7.32 2.50 8.01
C CYS A 20 -7.61 3.77 8.82
N LEU A 21 -8.48 3.71 9.83
CA LEU A 21 -8.79 4.86 10.68
C LEU A 21 -7.66 5.12 11.67
N ALA A 22 -7.06 4.05 12.19
CA ALA A 22 -5.92 4.13 13.11
C ALA A 22 -4.55 4.08 12.40
N ASP A 23 -4.53 3.96 11.07
CA ASP A 23 -3.34 3.76 10.21
C ASP A 23 -2.36 2.72 10.77
N ARG A 24 -2.86 1.55 11.16
CA ARG A 24 -2.01 0.51 11.78
C ARG A 24 -2.55 -0.90 11.65
N TYR A 25 -1.65 -1.86 11.86
CA TYR A 25 -1.98 -3.28 11.88
C TYR A 25 -2.36 -3.78 13.27
N TYR A 26 -3.24 -4.78 13.31
CA TYR A 26 -3.61 -5.55 14.49
C TYR A 26 -3.55 -7.04 14.18
N PRO A 27 -3.06 -7.89 15.10
CA PRO A 27 -3.13 -9.34 14.92
C PRO A 27 -4.60 -9.80 14.86
N ILE A 28 -4.88 -10.81 14.05
CA ILE A 28 -6.19 -11.48 14.04
C ILE A 28 -6.31 -12.33 15.31
N MET A 29 -7.39 -12.12 16.08
CA MET A 29 -7.59 -12.72 17.41
C MET A 29 -8.73 -13.75 17.44
N ASP A 30 -9.18 -14.20 16.26
CA ASP A 30 -10.18 -15.26 16.14
C ASP A 30 -9.60 -16.59 16.66
N THR A 31 -10.43 -17.41 17.31
CA THR A 31 -9.98 -18.68 17.92
C THR A 31 -9.33 -19.62 16.90
N ILE A 32 -9.92 -19.72 15.71
CA ILE A 32 -9.40 -20.45 14.56
C ILE A 32 -9.78 -19.68 13.30
N HIS A 33 -8.78 -19.25 12.52
CA HIS A 33 -8.97 -18.51 11.27
C HIS A 33 -8.19 -19.18 10.14
N LYS A 34 -8.73 -19.14 8.92
CA LYS A 34 -8.10 -19.72 7.73
C LYS A 34 -7.34 -18.63 6.97
N GLY A 35 -6.02 -18.76 6.89
CA GLY A 35 -5.15 -17.91 6.08
C GLY A 35 -4.80 -18.56 4.74
N VAL A 36 -4.27 -17.74 3.83
CA VAL A 36 -3.73 -18.19 2.54
C VAL A 36 -2.45 -17.43 2.19
N ILE A 37 -1.45 -18.16 1.71
CA ILE A 37 -0.23 -17.59 1.10
C ILE A 37 -0.18 -18.04 -0.36
N TYR A 38 0.00 -17.09 -1.27
CA TYR A 38 0.12 -17.34 -2.70
C TYR A 38 1.59 -17.43 -3.11
N PHE A 39 1.93 -18.39 -3.97
CA PHE A 39 3.28 -18.56 -4.50
C PHE A 39 3.29 -18.30 -6.00
N TYR A 40 3.99 -17.24 -6.40
CA TYR A 40 4.17 -16.96 -7.82
C TYR A 40 5.44 -17.65 -8.35
N PRO A 41 5.33 -18.63 -9.27
CA PRO A 41 6.49 -19.33 -9.81
C PRO A 41 7.22 -18.47 -10.85
N LEU A 42 8.36 -17.88 -10.46
CA LEU A 42 9.18 -17.04 -11.35
C LEU A 42 9.85 -17.82 -12.51
N GLY A 43 9.93 -19.15 -12.44
CA GLY A 43 10.71 -19.96 -13.38
C GLY A 43 9.94 -20.84 -14.37
N MET A 44 8.62 -21.04 -14.20
CA MET A 44 7.87 -22.02 -15.02
C MET A 44 6.96 -21.41 -16.09
N TYR A 45 6.63 -20.12 -16.02
CA TYR A 45 5.62 -19.51 -16.90
C TYR A 45 6.16 -18.38 -17.80
N ASP A 46 7.46 -18.08 -17.76
CA ASP A 46 8.04 -16.92 -18.45
C ASP A 46 9.28 -17.24 -19.31
N ILE A 47 9.29 -18.39 -19.99
CA ILE A 47 10.27 -18.67 -21.07
C ILE A 47 9.78 -18.10 -22.42
N SER A 48 8.78 -17.20 -22.39
CA SER A 48 8.34 -16.45 -23.56
C SER A 48 8.95 -15.05 -23.50
N PHE A 49 10.12 -14.89 -24.14
CA PHE A 49 10.82 -13.62 -24.36
C PHE A 49 10.01 -12.51 -25.07
N SER A 50 8.71 -12.72 -25.34
CA SER A 50 7.82 -11.78 -26.03
C SER A 50 6.90 -10.96 -25.11
N ASN A 51 6.73 -11.36 -23.84
CA ASN A 51 5.86 -10.64 -22.89
C ASN A 51 6.70 -9.99 -21.79
N LYS A 52 6.42 -8.73 -21.48
CA LYS A 52 7.07 -8.01 -20.38
C LYS A 52 6.83 -8.77 -19.06
N PRO A 53 7.80 -8.80 -18.14
CA PRO A 53 7.61 -9.47 -16.85
C PRO A 53 6.44 -8.81 -16.11
N LYS A 54 5.43 -9.62 -15.74
CA LYS A 54 4.28 -9.14 -14.96
C LYS A 54 4.67 -8.69 -13.55
N ILE A 55 5.88 -8.99 -13.10
CA ILE A 55 6.37 -8.68 -11.77
C ILE A 55 7.57 -7.74 -11.85
N THR A 56 7.51 -6.64 -11.11
CA THR A 56 8.58 -5.66 -10.99
C THR A 56 8.92 -5.43 -9.52
N PRO A 57 10.21 -5.32 -9.13
CA PRO A 57 10.56 -4.92 -7.77
C PRO A 57 9.96 -3.55 -7.46
N ILE A 58 9.43 -3.38 -6.24
CA ILE A 58 8.96 -2.08 -5.77
C ILE A 58 10.13 -1.37 -5.10
N GLY A 59 10.30 -0.10 -5.41
CA GLY A 59 11.23 0.78 -4.70
C GLY A 59 12.69 0.38 -4.86
N LEU A 60 13.16 0.43 -6.11
CA LEU A 60 14.60 0.39 -6.44
C LEU A 60 15.36 1.64 -5.93
N ASP A 61 14.66 2.60 -5.34
CA ASP A 61 15.21 3.81 -4.75
C ASP A 61 15.78 3.56 -3.34
N VAL A 62 16.60 4.49 -2.84
CA VAL A 62 17.31 4.43 -1.53
C VAL A 62 16.36 4.50 -0.30
N LEU A 63 15.06 4.28 -0.49
CA LEU A 63 14.08 4.30 0.58
C LEU A 63 14.11 2.97 1.34
N PRO A 64 14.03 2.99 2.68
CA PRO A 64 14.12 1.78 3.49
C PRO A 64 12.87 0.90 3.39
N ARG A 65 11.69 1.51 3.23
CA ARG A 65 10.40 0.81 3.27
C ARG A 65 10.26 -0.32 2.23
N PRO A 66 10.55 -0.11 0.94
CA PRO A 66 10.49 -1.18 -0.05
C PRO A 66 11.43 -2.36 0.24
N GLY A 67 12.62 -2.07 0.77
CA GLY A 67 13.61 -3.06 1.20
C GLY A 67 13.10 -3.94 2.36
N GLU A 68 12.54 -3.32 3.40
CA GLU A 68 12.02 -4.06 4.57
C GLU A 68 10.83 -4.96 4.22
N GLN A 69 9.96 -4.52 3.30
CA GLN A 69 8.85 -5.32 2.81
C GLN A 69 9.28 -6.41 1.81
N ARG A 70 10.51 -6.29 1.27
CA ARG A 70 11.01 -7.07 0.13
C ARG A 70 9.99 -7.13 -1.00
N GLY A 71 9.42 -5.96 -1.30
CA GLY A 71 8.20 -5.80 -2.08
C GLY A 71 8.39 -5.97 -3.58
N PHE A 72 7.42 -6.59 -4.23
CA PHE A 72 7.29 -6.69 -5.67
C PHE A 72 5.86 -6.32 -6.06
N GLY A 73 5.69 -5.65 -7.18
CA GLY A 73 4.41 -5.34 -7.76
C GLY A 73 4.13 -6.29 -8.91
N MET A 74 2.99 -6.98 -8.85
CA MET A 74 2.45 -7.69 -10.00
C MET A 74 1.46 -6.79 -10.73
N GLN A 75 1.72 -6.54 -12.01
CA GLN A 75 0.80 -5.90 -12.93
C GLN A 75 -0.40 -6.82 -13.17
N MET A 76 -1.59 -6.30 -12.92
CA MET A 76 -2.86 -6.98 -13.16
C MET A 76 -3.78 -6.10 -14.01
N GLY A 77 -4.54 -6.74 -14.90
CA GLY A 77 -5.66 -6.09 -15.57
C GLY A 77 -6.77 -5.70 -14.57
N LYS A 78 -7.61 -4.72 -14.95
CA LYS A 78 -8.70 -4.21 -14.11
C LYS A 78 -9.63 -5.30 -13.57
N ASP A 79 -9.89 -6.33 -14.38
CA ASP A 79 -10.80 -7.43 -14.08
C ASP A 79 -10.08 -8.79 -14.01
N GLU A 80 -8.74 -8.78 -13.93
CA GLU A 80 -7.95 -10.01 -13.79
C GLU A 80 -8.11 -10.57 -12.38
N ASP A 81 -8.47 -11.85 -12.25
CA ASP A 81 -8.53 -12.53 -10.96
C ASP A 81 -7.15 -13.03 -10.56
N PHE A 82 -6.64 -12.54 -9.42
CA PHE A 82 -5.35 -12.96 -8.89
C PHE A 82 -5.30 -14.47 -8.59
N ASN A 83 -6.44 -15.08 -8.27
CA ASN A 83 -6.54 -16.53 -8.06
C ASN A 83 -6.19 -17.34 -9.31
N HIS A 84 -6.50 -16.82 -10.50
CA HIS A 84 -6.15 -17.44 -11.78
C HIS A 84 -4.70 -17.13 -12.17
N ALA A 85 -4.26 -15.89 -11.92
CA ALA A 85 -2.89 -15.46 -12.23
C ALA A 85 -1.84 -16.15 -11.33
N CYS A 86 -2.22 -16.53 -10.10
CA CYS A 86 -1.39 -17.21 -9.12
C CYS A 86 -2.09 -18.48 -8.58
N PRO A 87 -2.02 -19.60 -9.31
CA PRO A 87 -2.77 -20.81 -8.96
C PRO A 87 -2.20 -21.56 -7.75
N ILE A 88 -0.92 -21.37 -7.42
CA ILE A 88 -0.28 -22.08 -6.32
C ILE A 88 -0.59 -21.37 -5.00
N ARG A 89 -1.29 -22.08 -4.10
CA ARG A 89 -1.79 -21.55 -2.84
C ARG A 89 -1.48 -22.50 -1.70
N PHE A 90 -1.04 -21.94 -0.58
CA PHE A 90 -0.87 -22.65 0.69
C PHE A 90 -1.91 -22.12 1.67
N PHE A 91 -2.88 -22.96 1.99
CA PHE A 91 -3.87 -22.66 3.03
C PHE A 91 -3.36 -23.14 4.38
N PHE A 92 -3.57 -22.34 5.41
CA PHE A 92 -3.19 -22.69 6.77
C PHE A 92 -4.25 -22.22 7.76
N TRP A 93 -4.29 -22.88 8.91
CA TRP A 93 -5.09 -22.44 10.05
C TRP A 93 -4.18 -21.73 11.04
N HIS A 94 -4.63 -20.62 11.58
CA HIS A 94 -3.94 -19.90 12.65
C HIS A 94 -4.92 -19.55 13.77
N ASN A 95 -4.35 -19.29 14.94
CA ASN A 95 -5.07 -18.92 16.15
C ASN A 95 -4.47 -17.59 16.69
N PRO A 96 -4.98 -17.06 17.83
CA PRO A 96 -4.51 -15.79 18.35
C PRO A 96 -3.02 -15.81 18.75
N GLN A 97 -2.53 -16.96 19.24
CA GLN A 97 -1.14 -17.11 19.65
C GLN A 97 -0.18 -16.97 18.46
N THR A 98 -0.42 -17.71 17.37
CA THR A 98 0.41 -17.63 16.16
C THR A 98 0.36 -16.25 15.51
N SER A 99 -0.82 -15.63 15.47
CA SER A 99 -1.00 -14.27 14.91
C SER A 99 -0.22 -13.23 15.72
N LEU A 100 -0.26 -13.34 17.06
CA LEU A 100 0.50 -12.46 17.95
C LEU A 100 2.02 -12.65 17.82
N GLU A 101 2.48 -13.88 17.62
CA GLU A 101 3.89 -14.17 17.37
C GLU A 101 4.38 -13.53 16.06
N CYS A 102 3.64 -13.72 14.97
CA CYS A 102 3.93 -13.04 13.69
C CYS A 102 3.93 -11.52 13.86
N PHE A 103 2.93 -10.96 14.54
CA PHE A 103 2.83 -9.53 14.79
C PHE A 103 4.03 -8.97 15.58
N LYS A 104 4.45 -9.67 16.65
CA LYS A 104 5.60 -9.28 17.49
C LYS A 104 6.92 -9.35 16.73
N ARG A 105 7.11 -10.34 15.86
CA ARG A 105 8.34 -10.50 15.04
C ARG A 105 8.62 -9.29 14.14
N PHE A 106 7.58 -8.55 13.76
CA PHE A 106 7.70 -7.32 12.95
C PHE A 106 7.45 -6.03 13.76
N ASN A 107 7.53 -6.11 15.10
CA ASN A 107 7.28 -5.01 16.01
C ASN A 107 5.95 -4.29 15.71
N GLY A 108 4.88 -5.06 15.54
CA GLY A 108 3.55 -4.57 15.20
C GLY A 108 3.43 -3.95 13.80
N GLY A 109 4.33 -4.31 12.90
CA GLY A 109 4.39 -3.80 11.53
C GLY A 109 5.34 -2.61 11.35
N THR A 110 5.82 -1.98 12.42
CA THR A 110 6.71 -0.82 12.33
C THR A 110 8.02 -1.12 11.59
N MET A 111 8.52 -2.35 11.68
CA MET A 111 9.69 -2.78 10.90
C MET A 111 9.43 -2.79 9.39
N LEU A 112 8.19 -3.04 8.96
CA LEU A 112 7.81 -3.08 7.55
C LEU A 112 7.47 -1.70 6.99
N PHE A 113 7.21 -0.73 7.86
CA PHE A 113 6.86 0.64 7.51
C PHE A 113 7.75 1.60 8.30
N PRO A 114 9.08 1.56 8.10
CA PRO A 114 9.98 2.52 8.71
C PRO A 114 9.63 3.95 8.26
N TYR A 115 10.14 4.94 8.98
CA TYR A 115 9.96 6.34 8.62
C TYR A 115 10.40 6.59 7.17
N ASP A 116 9.51 7.20 6.41
CA ASP A 116 9.68 7.51 4.99
C ASP A 116 9.34 9.00 4.78
N PRO A 117 10.35 9.87 4.57
CA PRO A 117 10.14 11.29 4.35
C PRO A 117 9.23 11.61 3.15
N ILE A 118 9.24 10.76 2.12
CA ILE A 118 8.42 10.95 0.93
C ILE A 118 6.97 10.60 1.25
N ALA A 119 6.73 9.47 1.92
CA ALA A 119 5.39 9.10 2.38
C ALA A 119 4.81 10.18 3.31
N GLU A 120 5.62 10.76 4.20
CA GLU A 120 5.20 11.86 5.07
C GLU A 120 4.81 13.11 4.28
N LYS A 121 5.64 13.50 3.30
CA LYS A 121 5.33 14.64 2.45
C LYS A 121 4.02 14.44 1.67
N ILE A 122 3.80 13.24 1.12
CA ILE A 122 2.59 12.89 0.40
C ILE A 122 1.36 12.95 1.33
N ARG A 123 1.47 12.44 2.57
CA ARG A 123 0.41 12.56 3.57
C ARG A 123 0.02 14.01 3.83
N VAL A 124 1.01 14.89 4.02
CA VAL A 124 0.77 16.33 4.20
C VAL A 124 0.13 16.96 2.97
N MET A 125 0.52 16.57 1.75
CA MET A 125 -0.09 17.07 0.52
C MET A 125 -1.54 16.62 0.31
N ASN A 126 -1.87 15.41 0.76
CA ASN A 126 -3.20 14.82 0.65
C ASN A 126 -4.15 15.24 1.78
N ASP A 127 -3.65 15.86 2.84
CA ASP A 127 -4.49 16.54 3.83
C ASP A 127 -5.22 17.69 3.15
N ASP A 128 -6.55 17.68 3.20
CA ASP A 128 -7.42 18.69 2.57
C ASP A 128 -7.03 20.13 2.94
N LYS A 129 -6.44 20.33 4.11
CA LYS A 129 -5.92 21.64 4.56
C LYS A 129 -4.80 22.18 3.68
N TYR A 130 -4.07 21.32 2.98
CA TYR A 130 -2.92 21.66 2.14
C TYR A 130 -3.09 21.25 0.67
N ASN A 131 -4.24 20.66 0.31
CA ASN A 131 -4.57 20.28 -1.06
C ASN A 131 -4.71 21.54 -1.95
N PRO A 132 -3.93 21.68 -3.04
CA PRO A 132 -4.02 22.80 -3.97
C PRO A 132 -5.43 23.04 -4.54
N ALA A 133 -6.24 21.98 -4.67
CA ALA A 133 -7.64 22.10 -5.11
C ALA A 133 -8.51 22.82 -4.06
N TYR A 134 -8.23 22.63 -2.76
CA TYR A 134 -8.89 23.34 -1.66
C TYR A 134 -8.57 24.83 -1.71
N PHE A 135 -7.31 25.19 -1.99
CA PHE A 135 -6.90 26.59 -2.16
C PHE A 135 -7.50 27.22 -3.42
N ALA A 136 -7.63 26.49 -4.53
CA ALA A 136 -8.25 26.99 -5.76
C ALA A 136 -9.76 27.30 -5.59
N HIS A 137 -10.47 26.49 -4.79
CA HIS A 137 -11.88 26.77 -4.46
C HIS A 137 -12.05 27.94 -3.47
N HIS A 138 -11.10 28.16 -2.56
CA HIS A 138 -11.16 29.24 -1.57
C HIS A 138 -10.54 30.56 -2.05
N SER A 139 -9.65 30.54 -3.05
CA SER A 139 -9.13 31.77 -3.69
C SER A 139 -10.16 32.42 -4.60
N ASN A 140 -11.03 31.63 -5.24
CA ASN A 140 -12.07 32.15 -6.14
C ASN A 140 -13.24 32.84 -5.41
N ASN A 141 -13.40 32.63 -4.10
CA ASN A 141 -14.47 33.25 -3.31
C ASN A 141 -14.08 34.58 -2.63
N ASN A 142 -12.80 34.96 -2.64
CA ASN A 142 -12.33 36.17 -1.95
C ASN A 142 -12.03 37.37 -2.88
N ASP A 143 -12.13 37.22 -4.21
CA ASP A 143 -11.73 38.27 -5.16
C ASP A 143 -12.90 39.06 -5.81
N TYR A 144 -14.15 38.74 -5.48
CA TYR A 144 -15.33 39.45 -6.01
C TYR A 144 -15.74 40.71 -5.21
N GLY A 145 -14.92 41.17 -4.26
CA GLY A 145 -15.30 42.26 -3.35
C GLY A 145 -14.66 43.64 -3.57
N LYS A 146 -13.65 43.79 -4.46
CA LYS A 146 -12.90 45.06 -4.57
C LYS A 146 -12.58 45.47 -6.01
N ARG A 147 -13.60 45.86 -6.77
CA ARG A 147 -13.42 46.83 -7.86
C ARG A 147 -14.27 48.07 -7.58
N LYS A 148 -13.69 49.03 -6.86
CA LYS A 148 -14.20 50.40 -6.83
C LYS A 148 -14.10 50.94 -8.26
N THR A 149 -15.25 51.27 -8.84
CA THR A 149 -15.39 51.97 -10.11
C THR A 149 -14.76 53.35 -10.01
N THR A 150 -13.61 53.56 -10.65
CA THR A 150 -13.12 54.90 -11.00
C THR A 150 -13.90 55.36 -12.22
N LYS A 151 -14.87 56.28 -12.03
CA LYS A 151 -15.42 57.09 -13.12
C LYS A 151 -14.47 58.27 -13.34
N THR A 152 -13.90 58.36 -14.54
CA THR A 152 -13.15 59.53 -15.01
C THR A 152 -13.80 60.01 -16.30
N GLY A 153 -14.31 61.26 -16.28
CA GLY A 153 -14.50 62.20 -17.41
C GLY A 153 -15.41 61.80 -18.58
N ILE A 154 -16.21 62.66 -19.21
CA ILE A 154 -16.43 64.12 -19.18
C ILE A 154 -17.92 64.30 -19.52
#